data_AF-A0A7S0MY99-F1
#
_entry.id   AF-A0A7S0MY99-F1
#
_cell.length_a   1.000
_cell.length_b   1.000
_cell.length_c   1.000
_cell.angle_alpha   90.00
_cell.angle_beta   90.00
_cell.angle_gamma   90.00
#
_symmetry.space_group_name_H-M   'P 1'
#
loop_
_entity.id
_entity.type
_entity.pdbx_description
1 polymer ?
#
loop_
_entity_poly.entity_id
_entity_poly.type
_entity_poly.pdbx_seq_one_letter_code
_entity_poly.pdbx_strand_id
1 'polypeptide(L)'
;MSSVAQCRSAVCMLWPTAQRADVRSKENRARLISRLSDRYEVLHSNKSADARLLAREKTHVATRLNRNLHISLGACRRQLVSAVMAQPPEDTAQEQQKALTEVLFVCLGDVCRSPAAHAIFQSILDRHGQAHKFHLSNRSTGGGNPSWYKKEGYCFQQGEGCDERMVKAATKRGVHVNSTSRVLTPKDVNRYDTIVAMDRKNVRDIKKAVEEWAKDPDNIIDVGAVMSKVVLMAEHCRNPEHNGMHEVPDPYYGGPQQFELVLDVLEDACTGLLCALCAAEPQGGGDNTFDTFDASEPCIVSDNDAQGNDSKLPCDDVMRQCC
;
A
#
# COMPACT_ATOMS: atom_id res chain seq x y z
N MET A 1 -27.40 -27.74 -5.82
CA MET A 1 -28.37 -26.80 -5.18
C MET A 1 -27.57 -25.66 -4.60
N SER A 2 -27.92 -24.39 -4.83
CA SER A 2 -27.15 -23.25 -4.30
C SER A 2 -27.04 -23.32 -2.78
N SER A 3 -25.92 -22.86 -2.20
CA SER A 3 -25.71 -22.85 -0.74
C SER A 3 -26.82 -22.10 0.01
N VAL A 4 -27.46 -21.14 -0.67
CA VAL A 4 -28.65 -20.40 -0.22
C VAL A 4 -29.88 -21.29 -0.03
N ALA A 5 -30.12 -22.24 -0.95
CA ALA A 5 -31.23 -23.19 -0.83
C ALA A 5 -31.02 -24.17 0.33
N GLN A 6 -29.76 -24.54 0.62
CA GLN A 6 -29.40 -25.37 1.78
C GLN A 6 -29.57 -24.61 3.10
N CYS A 7 -29.22 -23.32 3.16
CA CYS A 7 -29.46 -22.48 4.34
C CYS A 7 -30.95 -22.29 4.63
N ARG A 8 -31.78 -22.00 3.61
CA ARG A 8 -33.24 -21.89 3.78
C ARG A 8 -33.86 -23.21 4.25
N SER A 9 -33.42 -24.34 3.71
CA SER A 9 -33.89 -25.66 4.12
C SER A 9 -33.50 -25.99 5.57
N ALA A 10 -32.27 -25.66 5.99
CA ALA A 10 -31.80 -25.85 7.37
C ALA A 10 -32.56 -24.98 8.38
N VAL A 11 -32.94 -23.75 8.01
CA VAL A 11 -33.76 -22.86 8.84
C VAL A 11 -35.19 -23.39 8.99
N CYS A 12 -35.79 -23.94 7.93
CA CYS A 12 -37.12 -24.55 8.00
C CYS A 12 -37.16 -25.81 8.88
N MET A 13 -36.08 -26.60 8.92
CA MET A 13 -36.00 -27.81 9.77
C MET A 13 -35.91 -27.50 11.28
N LEU A 14 -35.58 -26.26 11.67
CA LEU A 14 -35.49 -25.83 13.07
C LEU A 14 -36.85 -25.46 13.70
N TRP A 15 -37.94 -25.46 12.93
CA TRP A 15 -39.27 -25.07 13.41
C TRP A 15 -39.92 -26.07 14.40
N PRO A 16 -39.78 -27.40 14.28
CA PRO A 16 -40.55 -28.32 15.13
C PRO A 16 -39.94 -28.66 16.51
N THR A 17 -38.67 -28.39 16.81
CA THR A 17 -38.01 -28.94 18.02
C THR A 17 -37.80 -27.96 19.19
N ALA A 18 -38.27 -26.72 19.08
CA ALA A 18 -38.14 -25.72 20.16
C ALA A 18 -39.37 -25.65 21.09
N GLN A 19 -39.74 -26.78 21.70
CA GLN A 19 -40.73 -26.83 22.80
C GLN A 19 -40.04 -26.46 24.12
N ARG A 20 -39.96 -25.15 24.38
CA ARG A 20 -39.85 -24.44 25.69
C ARG A 20 -39.00 -23.16 25.54
N ALA A 21 -39.59 -22.11 24.95
CA ALA A 21 -39.18 -20.70 25.12
C ALA A 21 -40.21 -19.77 24.45
N ASP A 22 -40.43 -18.61 25.08
CA ASP A 22 -41.39 -17.53 24.76
C ASP A 22 -41.44 -17.13 23.27
N VAL A 23 -42.67 -17.00 22.75
CA VAL A 23 -43.01 -16.76 21.33
C VAL A 23 -42.50 -15.39 20.83
N ARG A 24 -42.46 -14.36 21.68
CA ARG A 24 -41.93 -13.03 21.31
C ARG A 24 -40.43 -13.02 21.07
N SER A 25 -39.68 -13.86 21.79
CA SER A 25 -38.23 -14.03 21.59
C SER A 25 -37.93 -14.73 20.25
N LYS A 26 -38.81 -15.65 19.83
CA LYS A 26 -38.69 -16.43 18.59
C LYS A 26 -38.89 -15.58 17.34
N GLU A 27 -39.91 -14.73 17.31
CA GLU A 27 -40.17 -13.83 16.17
C GLU A 27 -39.06 -12.81 15.98
N ASN A 28 -38.53 -12.24 17.07
CA ASN A 28 -37.42 -11.29 17.00
C ASN A 28 -36.12 -11.95 16.51
N ARG A 29 -35.87 -13.21 16.91
CA ARG A 29 -34.72 -13.99 16.43
C ARG A 29 -34.86 -14.42 14.97
N ALA A 30 -36.06 -14.83 14.54
CA ALA A 30 -36.33 -15.17 13.14
C ALA A 30 -36.19 -13.94 12.22
N ARG A 31 -36.69 -12.77 12.65
CA ARG A 31 -36.50 -11.50 11.92
C ARG A 31 -35.04 -11.11 11.83
N LEU A 32 -34.25 -11.33 12.89
CA LEU A 32 -32.81 -11.06 12.87
C LEU A 32 -32.07 -11.99 11.89
N ILE A 33 -32.40 -13.29 11.88
CA ILE A 33 -31.80 -14.26 10.95
C ILE A 33 -32.16 -13.93 9.50
N SER A 34 -33.43 -13.59 9.21
CA SER A 34 -33.86 -13.16 7.88
C SER A 34 -33.08 -11.93 7.41
N ARG A 35 -33.01 -10.87 8.23
CA ARG A 35 -32.27 -9.65 7.88
C ARG A 35 -30.78 -9.89 7.64
N LEU A 36 -30.17 -10.81 8.39
CA LEU A 36 -28.75 -11.16 8.20
C LEU A 36 -28.54 -12.00 6.95
N SER A 37 -29.50 -12.88 6.61
CA SER A 37 -29.48 -13.67 5.36
C SER A 37 -29.67 -12.78 4.14
N ASP A 38 -30.63 -11.85 4.17
CA ASP A 38 -30.88 -10.92 3.07
C ASP A 38 -29.67 -10.00 2.85
N ARG A 39 -29.03 -9.55 3.94
CA ARG A 39 -27.80 -8.76 3.86
C ARG A 39 -26.62 -9.56 3.30
N TYR A 40 -26.53 -10.85 3.61
CA TYR A 40 -25.52 -11.74 3.02
C TYR A 40 -25.75 -11.92 1.50
N GLU A 41 -26.99 -12.11 1.06
CA GLU A 41 -27.33 -12.24 -0.37
C GLU A 41 -26.94 -10.98 -1.17
N VAL A 42 -27.23 -9.79 -0.65
CA VAL A 42 -26.87 -8.51 -1.30
C VAL A 42 -25.35 -8.36 -1.43
N LEU A 43 -24.60 -8.75 -0.40
CA LEU A 43 -23.13 -8.72 -0.42
C LEU A 43 -22.53 -9.75 -1.38
N HIS A 44 -23.20 -10.90 -1.55
CA HIS A 44 -22.73 -11.97 -2.44
C HIS A 44 -23.06 -11.70 -3.93
N SER A 45 -24.10 -10.91 -4.22
CA SER A 45 -24.44 -10.49 -5.59
C SER A 45 -23.56 -9.36 -6.15
N ASN A 46 -22.87 -8.60 -5.29
CA ASN A 46 -21.96 -7.54 -5.71
C ASN A 46 -20.56 -8.11 -6.01
N LYS A 47 -20.33 -8.46 -7.29
CA LYS A 47 -19.03 -8.96 -7.78
C LYS A 47 -17.88 -7.92 -7.79
N SER A 48 -18.11 -6.69 -7.31
CA SER A 48 -17.12 -5.60 -7.33
C SER A 48 -16.57 -5.20 -5.95
N ALA A 49 -16.95 -5.88 -4.87
CA ALA A 49 -16.46 -5.56 -3.54
C ALA A 49 -15.13 -6.28 -3.26
N ASP A 50 -14.14 -5.51 -2.82
CA ASP A 50 -12.82 -5.94 -2.32
C ASP A 50 -12.95 -7.21 -1.45
N ALA A 51 -12.31 -8.30 -1.88
CA ALA A 51 -12.41 -9.63 -1.28
C ALA A 51 -12.08 -9.61 0.23
N ARG A 52 -11.23 -8.68 0.67
CA ARG A 52 -10.87 -8.49 2.08
C ARG A 52 -12.01 -7.89 2.91
N LEU A 53 -12.79 -6.98 2.33
CA LEU A 53 -13.97 -6.40 2.96
C LEU A 53 -15.07 -7.45 3.11
N LEU A 54 -15.29 -8.23 2.05
CA LEU A 54 -16.26 -9.33 2.05
C LEU A 54 -15.91 -10.40 3.11
N ALA A 55 -14.63 -10.77 3.23
CA ALA A 55 -14.16 -11.73 4.24
C ALA A 55 -14.36 -11.21 5.69
N ARG A 56 -14.11 -9.91 5.93
CA ARG A 56 -14.33 -9.27 7.24
C ARG A 56 -15.82 -9.22 7.59
N GLU A 57 -16.70 -8.88 6.65
CA GLU A 57 -18.14 -8.88 6.89
C GLU A 57 -18.71 -10.28 7.11
N LYS A 58 -18.25 -11.29 6.36
CA LYS A 58 -18.60 -12.71 6.59
C LYS A 58 -18.22 -13.15 8.00
N THR A 59 -17.03 -12.77 8.47
CA THR A 59 -16.54 -13.06 9.82
C THR A 59 -17.39 -12.35 10.89
N HIS A 60 -17.82 -11.11 10.65
CA HIS A 60 -18.69 -10.37 11.55
C HIS A 60 -20.08 -11.00 11.69
N VAL A 61 -20.68 -11.41 10.56
CA VAL A 61 -21.99 -12.11 10.55
C VAL A 61 -21.89 -13.44 11.27
N ALA A 62 -20.84 -14.24 11.00
CA ALA A 62 -20.61 -15.50 11.68
C ALA A 62 -20.42 -15.33 13.19
N THR A 63 -19.69 -14.29 13.62
CA THR A 63 -19.48 -13.98 15.04
C THR A 63 -20.78 -13.58 15.73
N ARG A 64 -21.63 -12.76 15.08
CA ARG A 64 -22.96 -12.40 15.61
C ARG A 64 -23.90 -13.60 15.70
N LEU A 65 -23.86 -14.51 14.72
CA LEU A 65 -24.61 -15.77 14.78
C LEU A 65 -24.12 -16.63 15.94
N ASN A 66 -22.81 -16.75 16.12
CA ASN A 66 -22.19 -17.51 17.22
C ASN A 66 -22.55 -16.96 18.60
N ARG A 67 -22.68 -15.63 18.74
CA ARG A 67 -23.00 -14.96 20.00
C ARG A 67 -24.48 -15.06 20.39
N ASN A 68 -25.40 -15.23 19.43
CA ASN A 68 -26.84 -15.20 19.69
C ASN A 68 -27.53 -16.59 19.71
N LEU A 69 -26.82 -17.66 19.33
CA LEU A 69 -27.32 -19.04 19.34
C LEU A 69 -26.73 -19.84 20.53
N HIS A 70 -27.44 -19.89 21.66
CA HIS A 70 -27.04 -20.71 22.82
C HIS A 70 -27.56 -22.16 22.73
N ILE A 71 -26.62 -23.10 22.80
CA ILE A 71 -26.61 -24.43 23.46
C ILE A 71 -27.95 -25.21 23.51
N SER A 72 -28.57 -25.51 22.36
CA SER A 72 -29.42 -26.72 22.23
C SER A 72 -29.51 -27.25 20.79
N LEU A 73 -28.62 -26.80 19.91
CA LEU A 73 -28.63 -27.11 18.47
C LEU A 73 -27.21 -27.36 17.96
N GLY A 74 -26.42 -28.17 18.69
CA GLY A 74 -24.99 -28.35 18.44
C GLY A 74 -24.64 -28.90 17.04
N ALA A 75 -25.49 -29.75 16.47
CA ALA A 75 -25.29 -30.27 15.11
C ALA A 75 -25.66 -29.24 14.03
N CYS A 76 -26.76 -28.53 14.20
CA CYS A 76 -27.23 -27.50 13.25
C CYS A 76 -26.30 -26.27 13.25
N ARG A 77 -25.74 -25.90 14.41
CA ARG A 77 -24.71 -24.85 14.56
C ARG A 77 -23.46 -25.13 13.72
N ARG A 78 -22.98 -26.38 13.71
CA ARG A 78 -21.81 -26.76 12.91
C ARG A 78 -22.12 -26.75 11.41
N GLN A 79 -23.29 -27.22 11.00
CA GLN A 79 -23.69 -27.20 9.58
C GLN A 79 -23.93 -25.78 9.04
N LEU A 80 -24.55 -24.88 9.81
CA LEU A 80 -24.76 -23.49 9.38
C LEU A 80 -23.45 -22.71 9.30
N VAL A 81 -22.57 -22.84 10.31
CA VAL A 81 -21.24 -22.22 10.24
C VAL A 81 -20.43 -22.84 9.09
N SER A 82 -20.45 -24.16 8.92
CA SER A 82 -19.78 -24.82 7.79
C SER A 82 -20.33 -24.40 6.43
N ALA A 83 -21.64 -24.17 6.29
CA ALA A 83 -22.24 -23.75 5.02
C ALA A 83 -21.99 -22.26 4.71
N VAL A 84 -21.91 -21.41 5.73
CA VAL A 84 -21.51 -20.00 5.60
C VAL A 84 -20.02 -19.88 5.30
N MET A 85 -19.20 -20.80 5.84
CA MET A 85 -17.75 -20.83 5.63
C MET A 85 -17.31 -21.67 4.42
N ALA A 86 -18.18 -22.53 3.90
CA ALA A 86 -17.89 -23.31 2.70
C ALA A 86 -17.84 -22.37 1.50
N GLN A 87 -16.63 -22.17 0.98
CA GLN A 87 -16.46 -21.61 -0.35
C GLN A 87 -16.81 -22.68 -1.41
N PRO A 88 -17.40 -22.31 -2.56
CA PRO A 88 -17.53 -23.24 -3.67
C PRO A 88 -16.14 -23.74 -4.10
N PRO A 89 -16.04 -24.95 -4.69
CA PRO A 89 -14.79 -25.38 -5.28
C PRO A 89 -14.51 -24.48 -6.49
N GLU A 90 -13.62 -23.52 -6.33
CA GLU A 90 -13.09 -22.76 -7.45
C GLU A 90 -11.99 -23.60 -8.10
N ASP A 91 -12.26 -24.00 -9.35
CA ASP A 91 -11.33 -24.70 -10.21
C ASP A 91 -9.97 -23.98 -10.21
N THR A 92 -8.93 -24.81 -10.12
CA THR A 92 -7.50 -24.51 -10.20
C THR A 92 -7.16 -23.62 -11.42
N ALA A 93 -7.27 -22.30 -11.28
CA ALA A 93 -6.69 -21.31 -12.17
C ALA A 93 -6.68 -19.88 -11.57
N GLN A 94 -6.65 -19.72 -10.24
CA GLN A 94 -6.25 -18.44 -9.62
C GLN A 94 -4.74 -18.48 -9.40
N GLU A 95 -4.02 -18.28 -10.51
CA GLU A 95 -2.67 -17.73 -10.47
C GLU A 95 -2.75 -16.50 -9.55
N GLN A 96 -1.95 -16.50 -8.49
CA GLN A 96 -1.97 -15.46 -7.46
C GLN A 96 -1.89 -14.09 -8.13
N GLN A 97 -3.01 -13.36 -8.20
CA GLN A 97 -3.03 -11.97 -8.63
C GLN A 97 -2.28 -11.19 -7.56
N LYS A 98 -0.96 -11.10 -7.72
CA LYS A 98 -0.08 -10.35 -6.84
C LYS A 98 -0.59 -8.91 -6.82
N ALA A 99 -1.01 -8.44 -5.64
CA ALA A 99 -1.43 -7.06 -5.47
C ALA A 99 -0.26 -6.14 -5.82
N LEU A 100 -0.51 -5.08 -6.58
CA LEU A 100 0.50 -4.07 -6.91
C LEU A 100 1.02 -3.43 -5.63
N THR A 101 2.32 -3.20 -5.55
CA THR A 101 2.93 -2.42 -4.48
C THR A 101 2.58 -0.95 -4.65
N GLU A 102 1.86 -0.38 -3.69
CA GLU A 102 1.32 0.98 -3.77
C GLU A 102 2.27 1.96 -3.05
N VAL A 103 2.90 2.87 -3.81
CA VAL A 103 3.87 3.85 -3.30
C VAL A 103 3.35 5.27 -3.46
N LEU A 104 3.41 6.06 -2.39
CA LEU A 104 2.97 7.46 -2.36
C LEU A 104 4.12 8.42 -2.03
N PHE A 105 4.44 9.32 -2.96
CA PHE A 105 5.42 10.39 -2.73
C PHE A 105 4.76 11.64 -2.14
N VAL A 106 5.35 12.23 -1.10
CA VAL A 106 4.75 13.35 -0.37
C VAL A 106 5.74 14.50 -0.17
N CYS A 107 5.37 15.69 -0.63
CA CYS A 107 6.09 16.93 -0.35
C CYS A 107 5.14 18.03 0.14
N LEU A 108 5.66 19.24 0.36
CA LEU A 108 4.86 20.32 0.93
C LEU A 108 3.69 20.75 0.04
N GLY A 109 3.94 21.07 -1.22
CA GLY A 109 2.94 21.65 -2.15
C GLY A 109 2.52 20.73 -3.29
N ASP A 110 3.22 19.61 -3.48
CA ASP A 110 2.97 18.63 -4.56
C ASP A 110 3.07 19.19 -5.98
N VAL A 111 3.98 20.14 -6.19
CA VAL A 111 4.25 20.78 -7.50
C VAL A 111 5.72 20.63 -7.96
N CYS A 112 6.65 20.39 -7.04
CA CYS A 112 8.09 20.24 -7.37
C CYS A 112 8.60 18.81 -7.08
N ARG A 113 8.86 18.50 -5.81
CA ARG A 113 9.62 17.33 -5.38
C ARG A 113 8.89 15.99 -5.54
N SER A 114 7.65 15.88 -5.04
CA SER A 114 6.89 14.61 -5.12
C SER A 114 6.45 14.24 -6.55
N PRO A 115 6.02 15.18 -7.43
CA PRO A 115 5.79 14.84 -8.84
C PRO A 115 7.06 14.40 -9.56
N ALA A 116 8.20 15.04 -9.27
CA ALA A 116 9.49 14.64 -9.84
C ALA A 116 9.90 13.24 -9.38
N ALA A 117 9.80 12.95 -8.07
CA ALA A 117 10.10 11.63 -7.52
C ALA A 117 9.24 10.53 -8.16
N HIS A 118 7.94 10.78 -8.31
CA HIS A 118 7.02 9.88 -9.01
C HIS A 118 7.49 9.61 -10.44
N ALA A 119 7.73 10.66 -11.24
CA ALA A 119 8.12 10.49 -12.64
C ALA A 119 9.48 9.78 -12.82
N ILE A 120 10.44 10.09 -11.95
CA ILE A 120 11.77 9.45 -11.97
C ILE A 120 11.65 7.97 -11.57
N PHE A 121 10.89 7.67 -10.51
CA PHE A 121 10.67 6.29 -10.08
C PHE A 121 9.94 5.49 -11.16
N GLN A 122 8.92 6.05 -11.80
CA GLN A 122 8.25 5.42 -12.94
C GLN A 122 9.22 5.14 -14.09
N SER A 123 10.08 6.11 -14.46
CA SER A 123 11.10 5.93 -15.50
C SER A 123 12.10 4.82 -15.16
N ILE A 124 12.49 4.70 -13.89
CA ILE A 124 13.34 3.59 -13.41
C ILE A 124 12.58 2.25 -13.56
N LEU A 125 11.34 2.18 -13.09
CA LEU A 125 10.52 0.97 -13.21
C LEU A 125 10.32 0.52 -14.66
N ASP A 126 10.08 1.46 -15.58
CA ASP A 126 9.93 1.18 -17.00
C ASP A 126 11.23 0.62 -17.59
N ARG A 127 12.39 1.22 -17.26
CA ARG A 127 13.71 0.73 -17.69
C ARG A 127 14.04 -0.67 -17.19
N HIS A 128 13.55 -1.04 -16.00
CA HIS A 128 13.73 -2.37 -15.42
C HIS A 128 12.59 -3.36 -15.74
N GLY A 129 11.58 -2.94 -16.52
CA GLY A 129 10.42 -3.78 -16.85
C GLY A 129 9.54 -4.13 -15.64
N GLN A 130 9.61 -3.36 -14.55
CA GLN A 130 8.91 -3.62 -13.29
C GLN A 130 7.66 -2.75 -13.07
N ALA A 131 7.34 -1.83 -13.98
CA ALA A 131 6.19 -0.92 -13.85
C ALA A 131 4.86 -1.64 -13.56
N HIS A 132 4.66 -2.83 -14.11
CA HIS A 132 3.48 -3.66 -13.89
C HIS A 132 3.31 -4.20 -12.46
N LYS A 133 4.31 -4.02 -11.58
CA LYS A 133 4.28 -4.47 -10.18
C LYS A 133 3.90 -3.35 -9.21
N PHE A 134 3.85 -2.10 -9.67
CA PHE A 134 3.69 -0.94 -8.79
C PHE A 134 2.52 -0.05 -9.21
N HIS A 135 1.93 0.62 -8.22
CA HIS A 135 1.05 1.75 -8.42
C HIS A 135 1.61 2.98 -7.70
N LEU A 136 1.80 4.07 -8.43
CA LEU A 136 2.46 5.27 -7.93
C LEU A 136 1.47 6.43 -7.81
N SER A 137 1.67 7.26 -6.79
CA SER A 137 0.97 8.54 -6.67
C SER A 137 1.79 9.57 -5.92
N ASN A 138 1.31 10.81 -5.91
CA ASN A 138 1.92 11.93 -5.19
C ASN A 138 0.87 12.78 -4.46
N ARG A 139 1.23 13.37 -3.31
CA ARG A 139 0.35 14.22 -2.48
C ARG A 139 1.10 15.37 -1.80
N SER A 140 0.32 16.37 -1.38
CA SER A 140 0.73 17.58 -0.66
C SER A 140 0.42 17.45 0.84
N THR A 141 1.32 17.97 1.69
CA THR A 141 1.06 18.26 3.11
C THR A 141 0.59 19.70 3.34
N GLY A 142 -0.26 20.22 2.45
CA GLY A 142 -1.01 21.44 2.69
C GLY A 142 -0.42 22.74 2.14
N GLY A 143 0.66 22.69 1.37
CA GLY A 143 1.20 23.88 0.70
C GLY A 143 1.72 24.98 1.66
N GLY A 144 1.93 24.66 2.93
CA GLY A 144 2.31 25.63 3.97
C GLY A 144 1.18 26.05 4.92
N ASN A 145 -0.07 25.65 4.67
CA ASN A 145 -1.17 25.89 5.61
C ASN A 145 -1.05 24.95 6.82
N PRO A 146 -0.87 25.40 8.07
CA PRO A 146 -0.67 24.53 9.23
C PRO A 146 -1.92 23.75 9.67
N SER A 147 -3.09 24.06 9.12
CA SER A 147 -4.38 23.40 9.41
C SER A 147 -4.92 22.63 8.20
N TRP A 148 -4.09 22.34 7.20
CA TRP A 148 -4.46 21.68 5.95
C TRP A 148 -5.24 20.36 6.11
N TYR A 149 -4.98 19.62 7.19
CA TYR A 149 -5.60 18.32 7.49
C TYR A 149 -6.97 18.43 8.17
N LYS A 150 -7.41 19.64 8.54
CA LYS A 150 -8.73 19.86 9.15
C LYS A 150 -9.82 19.92 8.08
N LYS A 151 -11.07 19.74 8.48
CA LYS A 151 -12.25 19.79 7.58
C LYS A 151 -12.35 21.09 6.77
N GLU A 152 -11.97 22.21 7.35
CA GLU A 152 -11.93 23.54 6.72
C GLU A 152 -10.52 23.94 6.26
N GLY A 153 -9.56 23.03 6.40
CA GLY A 153 -8.21 23.20 5.90
C GLY A 153 -8.19 23.25 4.38
N TYR A 154 -7.19 23.93 3.83
CA TYR A 154 -6.97 24.00 2.40
C TYR A 154 -5.47 23.89 2.11
N CYS A 155 -5.14 23.55 0.87
CA CYS A 155 -3.77 23.59 0.35
C CYS A 155 -3.68 24.68 -0.71
N PHE A 156 -2.66 25.53 -0.60
CA PHE A 156 -2.47 26.67 -1.51
C PHE A 156 -2.36 26.23 -2.97
N GLN A 157 -1.62 25.16 -3.24
CA GLN A 157 -1.38 24.66 -4.60
C GLN A 157 -2.39 23.61 -5.07
N GLN A 158 -3.51 23.40 -4.37
CA GLN A 158 -4.44 22.33 -4.75
C GLN A 158 -5.01 22.54 -6.16
N GLY A 159 -4.87 21.53 -7.03
CA GLY A 159 -5.32 21.61 -8.41
C GLY A 159 -4.32 22.27 -9.36
N GLU A 160 -3.20 22.79 -8.88
CA GLU A 160 -2.14 23.35 -9.72
C GLU A 160 -1.35 22.23 -10.43
N GLY A 161 -0.79 22.56 -11.60
CA GLY A 161 0.17 21.70 -12.29
C GLY A 161 1.56 21.75 -11.64
N CYS A 162 2.46 20.92 -12.14
CA CYS A 162 3.86 20.93 -11.72
C CYS A 162 4.54 22.28 -12.01
N ASP A 163 5.49 22.68 -11.15
CA ASP A 163 6.30 23.89 -11.35
C ASP A 163 7.09 23.78 -12.66
N GLU A 164 6.91 24.77 -13.54
CA GLU A 164 7.52 24.78 -14.88
C GLU A 164 9.04 24.65 -14.85
N ARG A 165 9.71 25.14 -13.80
CA ARG A 165 11.17 25.03 -13.64
C ARG A 165 11.57 23.57 -13.39
N MET A 166 10.80 22.86 -12.58
CA MET A 166 11.00 21.43 -12.34
C MET A 166 10.73 20.62 -13.61
N VAL A 167 9.62 20.90 -14.30
CA VAL A 167 9.29 20.24 -15.57
C VAL A 167 10.41 20.46 -16.60
N LYS A 168 10.91 21.68 -16.72
CA LYS A 168 12.00 22.03 -17.64
C LYS A 168 13.30 21.30 -17.30
N ALA A 169 13.68 21.24 -16.01
CA ALA A 169 14.88 20.53 -15.58
C ALA A 169 14.77 19.02 -15.85
N ALA A 170 13.65 18.39 -15.45
CA ALA A 170 13.42 16.96 -15.64
C ALA A 170 13.34 16.56 -17.12
N THR A 171 12.72 17.40 -17.96
CA THR A 171 12.61 17.14 -19.40
C THR A 171 13.98 17.07 -20.09
N LYS A 172 14.97 17.88 -19.65
CA LYS A 172 16.35 17.77 -20.16
C LYS A 172 16.99 16.40 -19.90
N ARG A 173 16.51 15.70 -18.87
CA ARG A 173 16.95 14.36 -18.47
C ARG A 173 16.10 13.25 -19.09
N GLY A 174 15.17 13.58 -19.99
CA GLY A 174 14.26 12.63 -20.60
C GLY A 174 13.13 12.17 -19.66
N VAL A 175 12.87 12.88 -18.56
CA VAL A 175 11.81 12.55 -17.59
C VAL A 175 10.64 13.51 -17.76
N HIS A 176 9.45 12.96 -18.06
CA HIS A 176 8.23 13.73 -18.20
C HIS A 176 7.49 13.84 -16.87
N VAL A 177 7.59 15.00 -16.23
CA VAL A 177 6.90 15.29 -14.97
C VAL A 177 5.55 15.93 -15.28
N ASN A 178 4.47 15.17 -15.11
CA ASN A 178 3.10 15.66 -15.30
C ASN A 178 2.21 15.14 -14.17
N SER A 179 1.76 16.06 -13.31
CA SER A 179 0.86 15.76 -12.20
C SER A 179 0.07 16.99 -11.83
N THR A 180 -1.04 16.77 -11.14
CA THR A 180 -1.87 17.82 -10.56
C THR A 180 -1.81 17.67 -9.05
N SER A 181 -1.49 18.76 -8.36
CA SER A 181 -1.31 18.77 -6.91
C SER A 181 -2.60 18.37 -6.20
N ARG A 182 -2.48 17.39 -5.30
CA ARG A 182 -3.59 16.87 -4.49
C ARG A 182 -3.17 16.77 -3.03
N VAL A 183 -4.07 17.12 -2.12
CA VAL A 183 -3.80 17.05 -0.67
C VAL A 183 -3.89 15.61 -0.19
N LEU A 184 -3.00 15.23 0.72
CA LEU A 184 -3.07 13.94 1.40
C LEU A 184 -4.41 13.79 2.14
N THR A 185 -5.00 12.60 2.09
CA THR A 185 -6.29 12.32 2.72
C THR A 185 -6.22 11.12 3.69
N PRO A 186 -7.21 10.96 4.59
CA PRO A 186 -7.37 9.76 5.42
C PRO A 186 -7.39 8.44 4.62
N LYS A 187 -7.93 8.47 3.39
CA LYS A 187 -7.99 7.29 2.53
C LYS A 187 -6.62 6.91 1.98
N ASP A 188 -5.81 7.90 1.63
CA ASP A 188 -4.47 7.67 1.10
C ASP A 188 -3.59 6.96 2.15
N VAL A 189 -3.61 7.42 3.40
CA VAL A 189 -2.75 6.82 4.45
C VAL A 189 -3.08 5.37 4.75
N ASN A 190 -4.30 4.92 4.48
CA ASN A 190 -4.69 3.52 4.60
C ASN A 190 -4.41 2.68 3.34
N ARG A 191 -4.35 3.32 2.17
CA ARG A 191 -4.24 2.64 0.87
C ARG A 191 -2.81 2.21 0.54
N TYR A 192 -1.85 3.12 0.64
CA TYR A 192 -0.50 2.88 0.12
C TYR A 192 0.34 2.02 1.06
N ASP A 193 1.15 1.12 0.53
CA ASP A 193 2.06 0.26 1.29
C ASP A 193 3.26 1.03 1.81
N THR A 194 3.69 2.08 1.10
CA THR A 194 4.80 2.96 1.50
C THR A 194 4.49 4.41 1.21
N ILE A 195 4.75 5.29 2.18
CA ILE A 195 4.59 6.74 2.06
C ILE A 195 5.98 7.38 2.16
N VAL A 196 6.46 7.94 1.06
CA VAL A 196 7.81 8.46 0.92
C VAL A 196 7.79 9.98 1.07
N ALA A 197 8.28 10.48 2.20
CA ALA A 197 8.34 11.90 2.52
C ALA A 197 9.66 12.53 2.03
N MET A 198 9.59 13.75 1.49
CA MET A 198 10.78 14.43 0.95
C MET A 198 11.68 15.01 2.06
N ASP A 199 11.09 15.49 3.15
CA ASP A 199 11.83 16.07 4.28
C ASP A 199 11.17 15.71 5.64
N ARG A 200 11.87 15.98 6.75
CA ARG A 200 11.33 15.68 8.09
C ARG A 200 10.14 16.55 8.47
N LYS A 201 9.95 17.71 7.82
CA LYS A 201 8.76 18.52 8.03
C LYS A 201 7.53 17.81 7.45
N ASN A 202 7.65 17.21 6.28
CA ASN A 202 6.59 16.38 5.69
C ASN A 202 6.24 15.21 6.63
N VAL A 203 7.23 14.49 7.17
CA VAL A 203 6.98 13.41 8.15
C VAL A 203 6.21 13.91 9.37
N ARG A 204 6.63 15.06 9.94
CA ARG A 204 5.93 15.68 11.08
C ARG A 204 4.50 16.09 10.73
N ASP A 205 4.29 16.64 9.54
CA ASP A 205 2.98 17.10 9.08
C ASP A 205 2.04 15.91 8.80
N ILE A 206 2.56 14.83 8.19
CA ILE A 206 1.83 13.56 8.03
C ILE A 206 1.42 13.02 9.40
N LYS A 207 2.35 12.93 10.35
CA LYS A 207 2.08 12.43 11.70
C LYS A 207 0.95 13.21 12.38
N LYS A 208 1.03 14.55 12.37
CA LYS A 208 -0.02 15.41 12.93
C LYS A 208 -1.38 15.18 12.29
N ALA A 209 -1.41 15.07 10.96
CA ALA A 209 -2.66 14.83 10.21
C ALA A 209 -3.27 13.47 10.56
N VAL A 210 -2.44 12.42 10.60
CA VAL A 210 -2.86 11.05 10.94
C VAL A 210 -3.38 10.97 12.37
N GLU A 211 -2.71 11.60 13.33
CA GLU A 211 -3.15 11.69 14.73
C GLU A 211 -4.49 12.44 14.87
N GLU A 212 -4.70 13.50 14.08
CA GLU A 212 -5.97 14.23 14.09
C GLU A 212 -7.09 13.44 13.43
N TRP A 213 -6.86 12.84 12.26
CA TRP A 213 -7.85 12.04 11.55
C TRP A 213 -8.26 10.80 12.34
N ALA A 214 -7.35 10.19 13.10
CA ALA A 214 -7.65 9.05 13.96
C ALA A 214 -8.59 9.39 15.15
N LYS A 215 -8.79 10.67 15.47
CA LYS A 215 -9.76 11.10 16.50
C LYS A 215 -11.20 11.08 15.97
N ASP A 216 -11.38 11.14 14.65
CA ASP A 216 -12.67 11.10 14.01
C ASP A 216 -13.16 9.63 13.94
N PRO A 217 -14.30 9.28 14.57
CA PRO A 217 -14.84 7.91 14.57
C PRO A 217 -15.14 7.35 13.18
N ASP A 218 -15.33 8.20 12.17
CA ASP A 218 -15.60 7.77 10.80
C ASP A 218 -14.31 7.31 10.07
N ASN A 219 -13.13 7.63 10.61
CA ASN A 219 -11.84 7.19 10.09
C ASN A 219 -11.30 6.01 10.89
N ILE A 220 -11.07 4.88 10.21
CA ILE A 220 -10.37 3.72 10.80
C ILE A 220 -8.88 3.86 10.46
N ILE A 221 -8.10 4.46 11.36
CA ILE A 221 -6.66 4.71 11.17
C ILE A 221 -5.90 4.17 12.37
N ASP A 222 -4.92 3.30 12.12
CA ASP A 222 -3.91 2.92 13.10
C ASP A 222 -2.68 3.81 12.89
N VAL A 223 -2.45 4.74 13.82
CA VAL A 223 -1.34 5.71 13.74
C VAL A 223 0.01 4.99 13.70
N GLY A 224 0.18 3.91 14.48
CA GLY A 224 1.43 3.15 14.53
C GLY A 224 1.72 2.45 13.20
N ALA A 225 0.71 1.76 12.65
CA ALA A 225 0.83 1.08 11.36
C ALA A 225 1.01 2.04 10.18
N VAL A 226 0.42 3.24 10.24
CA VAL A 226 0.66 4.28 9.22
C VAL A 226 2.07 4.82 9.33
N MET A 227 2.52 5.17 10.53
CA MET A 227 3.85 5.76 10.70
C MET A 227 4.98 4.76 10.44
N SER A 228 4.77 3.45 10.61
CA SER A 228 5.80 2.43 10.31
C SER A 228 6.10 2.28 8.81
N LYS A 229 5.21 2.76 7.93
CA LYS A 229 5.41 2.77 6.48
C LYS A 229 5.74 4.16 5.91
N VAL A 230 5.91 5.16 6.78
CA VAL A 230 6.40 6.49 6.37
C VAL A 230 7.92 6.47 6.41
N VAL A 231 8.56 6.69 5.27
CA VAL A 231 10.03 6.69 5.10
C VAL A 231 10.51 8.02 4.53
N LEU A 232 11.76 8.39 4.78
CA LEU A 232 12.37 9.57 4.17
C LEU A 232 13.03 9.20 2.84
N MET A 233 12.77 9.98 1.80
CA MET A 233 13.36 9.76 0.47
C MET A 233 14.89 9.71 0.52
N ALA A 234 15.50 10.65 1.24
CA ALA A 234 16.96 10.76 1.30
C ALA A 234 17.65 9.58 2.04
N GLU A 235 16.93 8.81 2.85
CA GLU A 235 17.47 7.59 3.49
C GLU A 235 17.75 6.48 2.47
N HIS A 236 17.22 6.61 1.26
CA HIS A 236 17.44 5.67 0.16
C HIS A 236 18.56 6.10 -0.80
N CYS A 237 19.23 7.24 -0.56
CA CYS A 237 20.42 7.62 -1.33
C CYS A 237 21.57 6.64 -1.08
N ARG A 238 22.27 6.23 -2.14
CA ARG A 238 23.38 5.26 -2.06
C ARG A 238 24.69 5.83 -2.55
N ASN A 239 24.67 6.85 -3.41
CA ASN A 239 25.87 7.55 -3.84
C ASN A 239 26.52 8.24 -2.62
N PRO A 240 27.84 8.04 -2.37
CA PRO A 240 28.58 8.77 -1.33
C PRO A 240 28.40 10.29 -1.33
N GLU A 241 28.11 10.90 -2.49
CA GLU A 241 27.85 12.34 -2.58
C GLU A 241 26.52 12.76 -1.95
N HIS A 242 25.54 11.85 -1.88
CA HIS A 242 24.18 12.13 -1.42
C HIS A 242 23.75 11.33 -0.19
N ASN A 243 24.45 10.24 0.17
CA ASN A 243 24.08 9.36 1.28
C ASN A 243 24.19 10.02 2.67
N GLY A 244 24.88 11.15 2.78
CA GLY A 244 24.90 12.01 3.96
C GLY A 244 23.76 13.02 4.01
N MET A 245 22.96 13.14 2.95
CA MET A 245 21.80 14.01 2.94
C MET A 245 20.67 13.38 3.74
N HIS A 246 20.07 14.17 4.62
CA HIS A 246 18.96 13.70 5.45
C HIS A 246 17.58 14.08 4.90
N GLU A 247 17.53 14.97 3.90
CA GLU A 247 16.30 15.52 3.33
C GLU A 247 16.53 15.93 1.87
N VAL A 248 15.48 15.86 1.05
CA VAL A 248 15.47 16.42 -0.31
C VAL A 248 15.17 17.92 -0.22
N PRO A 249 16.11 18.80 -0.59
CA PRO A 249 15.96 20.25 -0.39
C PRO A 249 14.79 20.81 -1.20
N ASP A 250 14.09 21.81 -0.67
CA ASP A 250 13.02 22.48 -1.40
C ASP A 250 13.60 23.49 -2.41
N PRO A 251 13.42 23.30 -3.73
CA PRO A 251 14.03 24.18 -4.73
C PRO A 251 13.21 25.45 -4.98
N TYR A 252 12.00 25.57 -4.41
CA TYR A 252 11.00 26.55 -4.84
C TYR A 252 11.49 28.01 -4.77
N TYR A 253 12.28 28.33 -3.75
CA TYR A 253 12.79 29.69 -3.49
C TYR A 253 14.20 29.94 -4.02
N GLY A 254 14.82 28.99 -4.73
CA GLY A 254 16.17 29.17 -5.26
C GLY A 254 16.27 29.17 -6.78
N GLY A 255 17.52 29.12 -7.23
CA GLY A 255 17.89 29.20 -8.64
C GLY A 255 17.81 27.85 -9.37
N PRO A 256 18.01 27.85 -10.69
CA PRO A 256 17.95 26.65 -11.53
C PRO A 256 18.81 25.47 -11.03
N GLN A 257 19.97 25.76 -10.42
CA GLN A 257 20.88 24.75 -9.88
C GLN A 257 20.26 23.92 -8.75
N GLN A 258 19.32 24.50 -7.98
CA GLN A 258 18.63 23.75 -6.92
C GLN A 258 17.66 22.72 -7.48
N PHE A 259 17.05 22.99 -8.65
CA PHE A 259 16.19 22.02 -9.32
C PHE A 259 17.01 20.84 -9.84
N GLU A 260 18.19 21.10 -10.41
CA GLU A 260 19.11 20.04 -10.84
C GLU A 260 19.58 19.20 -9.64
N LEU A 261 20.00 19.83 -8.53
CA LEU A 261 20.39 19.12 -7.32
C LEU A 261 19.27 18.21 -6.78
N VAL A 262 18.02 18.69 -6.78
CA VAL A 262 16.87 17.87 -6.36
C VAL A 262 16.73 16.64 -7.26
N LEU A 263 16.87 16.80 -8.57
CA LEU A 263 16.79 15.66 -9.49
C LEU A 263 17.95 14.67 -9.28
N ASP A 264 19.17 15.14 -9.01
CA ASP A 264 20.33 14.30 -8.72
C ASP A 264 20.09 13.42 -7.49
N VAL A 265 19.58 14.03 -6.42
CA VAL A 265 19.23 13.32 -5.17
C VAL A 265 18.10 12.34 -5.41
N LEU A 266 17.06 12.72 -6.16
CA LEU A 266 15.92 11.86 -6.42
C LEU A 266 16.27 10.65 -7.31
N GLU A 267 17.15 10.80 -8.30
CA GLU A 267 17.60 9.69 -9.14
C GLU A 267 18.34 8.62 -8.34
N ASP A 268 19.25 9.04 -7.46
CA ASP A 268 19.96 8.14 -6.54
C ASP A 268 18.97 7.46 -5.57
N ALA A 269 18.18 8.27 -4.86
CA ALA A 269 17.21 7.79 -3.87
C ALA A 269 16.16 6.85 -4.47
N CYS A 270 15.65 7.12 -5.69
CA CYS A 270 14.66 6.26 -6.34
C CYS A 270 15.24 4.87 -6.63
N THR A 271 16.50 4.82 -7.05
CA THR A 271 17.19 3.56 -7.31
C THR A 271 17.33 2.76 -6.01
N GLY A 272 17.74 3.41 -4.91
CA GLY A 272 17.83 2.75 -3.60
C GLY A 272 16.48 2.34 -3.02
N LEU A 273 15.44 3.14 -3.23
CA LEU A 273 14.07 2.81 -2.83
C LEU A 273 13.59 1.55 -3.54
N LEU A 274 13.85 1.41 -4.85
CA LEU A 274 13.47 0.22 -5.60
C LEU A 274 14.10 -1.04 -5.00
N CYS A 275 15.39 -0.99 -4.64
CA CYS A 275 16.05 -2.12 -3.98
C CYS A 275 15.43 -2.48 -2.65
N ALA A 276 15.14 -1.48 -1.81
CA ALA A 276 14.53 -1.69 -0.51
C ALA A 276 13.15 -2.36 -0.65
N LEU A 277 12.35 -1.91 -1.64
CA LEU A 277 11.03 -2.48 -1.92
C LEU A 277 11.10 -3.90 -2.48
N CYS A 278 12.05 -4.20 -3.35
CA CYS A 278 12.27 -5.56 -3.86
C CYS A 278 12.78 -6.52 -2.77
N ALA A 279 13.66 -6.05 -1.86
CA ALA A 279 14.20 -6.87 -0.77
C ALA A 279 13.15 -7.15 0.34
N ALA A 280 12.15 -6.29 0.49
CA ALA A 280 11.08 -6.45 1.47
C ALA A 280 10.00 -7.45 1.05
N GLU A 281 9.96 -7.88 -0.22
CA GLU A 281 9.04 -8.92 -0.63
C GLU A 281 9.46 -10.29 -0.05
N PRO A 282 8.55 -11.04 0.58
CA PRO A 282 8.87 -12.40 1.02
C PRO A 282 9.14 -13.23 -0.23
N GLN A 283 10.42 -13.61 -0.40
CA GLN A 283 10.85 -14.63 -1.36
C GLN A 283 9.96 -15.86 -1.14
N GLY A 284 9.05 -16.12 -2.10
CA GLY A 284 8.21 -17.31 -2.08
C GLY A 284 9.12 -18.53 -2.02
N GLY A 285 8.86 -19.43 -1.07
CA GLY A 285 9.66 -20.62 -0.84
C GLY A 285 9.84 -21.44 -2.12
N GLY A 286 11.04 -21.34 -2.70
CA GLY A 286 11.58 -22.27 -3.67
C GLY A 286 12.66 -23.10 -2.97
N ASP A 287 12.33 -24.36 -2.74
CA ASP A 287 13.30 -25.41 -2.43
C ASP A 287 14.31 -25.51 -3.59
N ASN A 288 15.60 -25.39 -3.29
CA ASN A 288 16.62 -26.34 -3.74
C ASN A 288 18.00 -25.99 -3.17
N THR A 289 18.49 -26.94 -2.38
CA THR A 289 19.90 -27.32 -2.24
C THR A 289 20.75 -26.98 -3.47
N PHE A 290 21.78 -26.14 -3.27
CA PHE A 290 22.95 -26.11 -4.13
C PHE A 290 24.21 -25.88 -3.29
N ASP A 291 25.26 -26.58 -3.67
CA ASP A 291 26.41 -26.98 -2.88
C ASP A 291 27.14 -25.86 -2.12
N THR A 292 27.62 -26.25 -0.93
CA THR A 292 28.72 -25.61 -0.20
C THR A 292 29.93 -25.47 -1.11
N PHE A 293 30.29 -24.24 -1.49
CA PHE A 293 31.62 -23.95 -2.03
C PHE A 293 32.46 -23.26 -0.95
N ASP A 294 33.55 -23.95 -0.65
CA ASP A 294 34.54 -23.71 0.38
C ASP A 294 35.25 -22.36 0.20
N ALA A 295 35.33 -21.59 1.28
CA ALA A 295 35.98 -20.29 1.34
C ALA A 295 37.41 -20.46 1.84
N SER A 296 38.31 -20.92 0.97
CA SER A 296 39.74 -20.92 1.29
C SER A 296 40.65 -20.91 0.07
N GLU A 297 40.66 -19.84 -0.72
CA GLU A 297 41.87 -19.45 -1.48
C GLU A 297 42.03 -17.91 -1.52
N PRO A 298 43.24 -17.38 -1.25
CA PRO A 298 43.49 -15.94 -1.21
C PRO A 298 43.71 -15.36 -2.61
N CYS A 299 43.05 -14.25 -2.91
CA CYS A 299 43.30 -13.46 -4.12
C CYS A 299 44.74 -12.90 -4.12
N ILE A 300 45.58 -13.44 -5.01
CA ILE A 300 46.87 -12.84 -5.37
C ILE A 300 46.59 -11.64 -6.28
N VAL A 301 46.95 -10.45 -5.81
CA VAL A 301 46.98 -9.23 -6.63
C VAL A 301 48.30 -9.24 -7.40
N SER A 302 48.23 -9.33 -8.72
CA SER A 302 49.34 -8.97 -9.61
C SER A 302 49.01 -7.64 -10.28
N ASP A 303 49.80 -6.62 -9.92
CA ASP A 303 49.90 -5.36 -10.65
C ASP A 303 50.27 -5.64 -12.11
N ASN A 304 49.52 -5.05 -13.07
CA ASN A 304 50.09 -4.23 -14.14
C ASN A 304 49.04 -3.64 -15.08
N ASP A 305 49.40 -2.44 -15.53
CA ASP A 305 49.03 -1.75 -16.76
C ASP A 305 47.79 -0.83 -16.77
N ALA A 306 48.15 0.44 -16.66
CA ALA A 306 47.42 1.61 -17.08
C ALA A 306 47.06 1.57 -18.57
N GLN A 307 45.80 1.88 -18.88
CA GLN A 307 45.39 2.82 -19.94
C GLN A 307 43.89 3.08 -19.82
N GLY A 308 43.53 4.37 -19.90
CA GLY A 308 42.20 4.87 -19.58
C GLY A 308 41.09 4.36 -20.47
N ASN A 309 39.92 4.21 -19.86
CA ASN A 309 38.65 4.49 -20.51
C ASN A 309 37.61 4.85 -19.44
N ASP A 310 36.97 6.00 -19.60
CA ASP A 310 35.79 6.42 -18.86
C ASP A 310 34.73 5.31 -18.95
N SER A 311 34.45 4.64 -17.85
CA SER A 311 33.32 3.71 -17.77
C SER A 311 32.61 3.84 -16.43
N LYS A 312 31.32 4.10 -16.59
CA LYS A 312 30.24 4.22 -15.61
C LYS A 312 30.39 3.35 -14.37
N LEU A 313 29.97 3.95 -13.26
CA LEU A 313 29.82 3.43 -11.90
C LEU A 313 29.19 2.02 -11.82
N PRO A 314 29.52 1.23 -10.78
CA PRO A 314 29.21 -0.19 -10.64
C PRO A 314 27.80 -0.50 -10.11
N CYS A 315 26.83 0.41 -10.27
CA CYS A 315 25.47 0.21 -9.73
C CYS A 315 24.64 -0.83 -10.50
N ASP A 316 25.02 -1.18 -11.73
CA ASP A 316 24.26 -2.13 -12.54
C ASP A 316 24.43 -3.59 -12.06
N ASP A 317 25.56 -3.95 -11.45
CA ASP A 317 25.85 -5.33 -11.02
C ASP A 317 25.16 -5.71 -9.70
N VAL A 318 24.99 -4.74 -8.79
CA VAL A 318 24.26 -4.96 -7.52
C VAL A 318 22.76 -5.22 -7.78
N MET A 319 22.22 -4.70 -8.88
CA MET A 319 20.81 -4.86 -9.24
C MET A 319 20.48 -6.20 -9.90
N ARG A 320 21.42 -6.79 -10.64
CA ARG A 320 21.24 -8.12 -11.27
C ARG A 320 21.22 -9.26 -10.25
N GLN A 321 21.81 -9.07 -9.08
CA GLN A 321 21.86 -10.11 -8.04
C GLN A 321 20.64 -10.06 -7.10
N CYS A 322 19.85 -8.99 -7.10
CA CYS A 322 18.70 -8.82 -6.20
C CYS A 322 17.32 -9.04 -6.84
N CYS A 323 17.23 -9.23 -8.17
CA CYS A 323 15.96 -9.40 -8.90
C CYS A 323 15.89 -10.73 -9.64
#